data_AF-A0A942RDV5-F1
#
_entry.id   AF-A0A942RDV5-F1
#
_cell.length_a   1.000
_cell.length_b   1.000
_cell.length_c   1.000
_cell.angle_alpha   90.00
_cell.angle_beta   90.00
_cell.angle_gamma   90.00
#
_symmetry.space_group_name_H-M   'P 1'
#
loop_
_entity.id
_entity.type
_entity.pdbx_description
1 polymer ?
#
loop_
_entity_poly.entity_id
_entity_poly.type
_entity_poly.pdbx_seq_one_letter_code
_entity_poly.pdbx_strand_id
1 'polypeptide(L)' 'MIADAKEEGIKEGETKGKIETAKAALIEGSSVEFVAKITGLPIATILQLKDELN' A
#
# COMPACT_ATOMS: atom_id res chain seq x y z
N MET A 1 2.61 27.51 -14.34
CA MET A 1 2.07 26.13 -14.41
C MET A 1 3.19 25.15 -14.13
N ILE A 2 3.52 24.92 -12.86
CA ILE A 2 4.49 23.88 -12.45
C ILE A 2 4.18 23.30 -11.05
N ALA A 3 3.10 23.78 -10.40
CA ALA A 3 2.76 23.38 -9.04
C ALA A 3 2.03 22.02 -9.03
N ASP A 4 1.08 21.82 -9.94
CA ASP A 4 0.25 20.61 -9.98
C ASP A 4 1.04 19.32 -10.23
N ALA A 5 1.99 19.34 -11.18
CA ALA A 5 2.78 18.16 -11.54
C ALA A 5 3.61 17.57 -10.39
N LYS A 6 3.99 18.40 -9.41
CA LYS A 6 4.80 17.97 -8.26
C LYS A 6 3.94 17.35 -7.16
N GLU A 7 2.70 17.82 -7.02
CA GLU A 7 1.77 17.35 -6.00
C GLU A 7 1.14 16.01 -6.38
N GLU A 8 0.87 15.80 -7.68
CA GLU A 8 0.39 14.53 -8.21
C GLU A 8 1.44 13.42 -8.07
N GLY A 9 2.71 13.69 -8.40
CA GLY A 9 3.79 12.71 -8.29
C GLY A 9 4.07 12.24 -6.85
N ILE A 10 3.88 13.11 -5.85
CA ILE A 10 4.04 12.75 -4.43
C ILE A 10 2.88 11.85 -3.98
N LYS A 11 1.64 12.21 -4.32
CA LYS A 11 0.45 11.39 -3.98
C LYS A 11 0.49 10.01 -4.60
N GLU A 12 0.90 9.90 -5.86
CA GLU A 12 1.05 8.60 -6.53
C GLU A 12 2.17 7.76 -5.91
N GLY A 13 3.30 8.37 -5.56
CA GLY A 13 4.43 7.70 -4.92
C GLY A 13 4.08 7.17 -3.52
N GLU A 14 3.41 7.97 -2.70
CA GLU A 14 2.97 7.55 -1.37
C GLU A 14 1.95 6.41 -1.42
N THR A 15 1.03 6.44 -2.39
CA THR A 15 0.01 5.40 -2.54
C THR A 15 0.63 4.11 -3.05
N LYS A 16 1.51 4.17 -4.07
CA LYS A 16 2.24 3.00 -4.57
C LYS A 16 3.13 2.39 -3.50
N GLY A 17 3.90 3.19 -2.77
CA GLY A 17 4.81 2.68 -1.74
C GLY A 17 4.10 1.92 -0.62
N LYS A 18 2.92 2.40 -0.19
CA LYS A 18 2.10 1.71 0.83
C LYS A 18 1.56 0.38 0.30
N ILE A 19 1.07 0.35 -0.94
CA ILE A 19 0.55 -0.88 -1.57
C ILE A 19 1.67 -1.89 -1.81
N GLU A 20 2.83 -1.47 -2.31
CA GLU A 20 3.97 -2.37 -2.52
C GLU A 20 4.50 -2.95 -1.22
N THR A 21 4.62 -2.13 -0.17
CA THR A 21 5.00 -2.60 1.18
C THR A 21 3.98 -3.61 1.70
N ALA A 22 2.69 -3.34 1.50
CA ALA A 22 1.63 -4.25 1.93
C ALA A 22 1.69 -5.58 1.18
N LYS A 23 1.85 -5.55 -0.14
CA LYS A 23 1.96 -6.74 -0.98
C LYS A 23 3.20 -7.55 -0.62
N ALA A 24 4.37 -6.91 -0.48
CA ALA A 24 5.61 -7.59 -0.11
C ALA A 24 5.48 -8.31 1.24
N ALA A 25 4.94 -7.62 2.26
CA ALA A 25 4.75 -8.23 3.57
C ALA A 25 3.76 -9.40 3.54
N LEU A 26 2.67 -9.29 2.77
CA LEU A 26 1.72 -10.39 2.56
C LEU A 26 2.34 -11.60 1.85
N ILE A 27 3.17 -11.36 0.82
CA ILE A 27 3.91 -12.40 0.08
C ILE A 27 4.91 -13.12 1.01
N GLU A 28 5.58 -12.37 1.90
CA GLU A 28 6.46 -12.95 2.92
C GLU A 28 5.71 -13.75 4.00
N GLY A 29 4.37 -13.77 3.97
CA GLY A 29 3.54 -14.48 4.95
C GLY A 29 3.25 -13.69 6.22
N SER A 30 3.45 -12.36 6.20
CA SER A 30 3.07 -11.49 7.32
C SER A 30 1.56 -11.49 7.54
N SER A 31 1.17 -11.34 8.81
CA SER A 31 -0.24 -11.26 9.19
C SER A 31 -0.87 -9.95 8.74
N VAL A 32 -2.13 -10.01 8.28
CA VAL A 32 -2.91 -8.87 7.77
C VAL A 32 -2.92 -7.69 8.76
N GLU A 33 -3.02 -7.97 10.06
CA GLU A 33 -2.97 -6.95 11.13
C GLU A 33 -1.61 -6.26 11.25
N PHE A 34 -0.51 -7.01 11.08
CA PHE A 34 0.84 -6.43 11.07
C PHE A 34 1.03 -5.54 9.86
N VAL A 35 0.61 -6.00 8.69
CA VAL A 35 0.68 -5.24 7.44
C VAL A 35 -0.14 -3.95 7.52
N ALA A 36 -1.36 -4.01 8.06
CA ALA A 36 -2.19 -2.83 8.29
C ALA A 36 -1.53 -1.83 9.26
N LYS A 37 -0.85 -2.33 10.30
CA LYS A 37 -0.14 -1.50 11.27
C LYS A 37 1.07 -0.77 10.68
N ILE A 38 1.87 -1.42 9.84
CA ILE A 38 3.08 -0.80 9.25
C ILE A 38 2.76 0.11 8.07
N THR A 39 1.74 -0.22 7.28
CA THR A 39 1.36 0.55 6.08
C THR A 39 0.33 1.64 6.36
N GLY A 40 -0.37 1.54 7.49
CA GLY A 40 -1.51 2.40 7.82
C GLY A 40 -2.72 2.17 6.92
N LEU A 41 -2.71 1.12 6.09
CA LEU A 41 -3.85 0.75 5.25
C LEU A 41 -4.88 -0.02 6.08
N PRO A 42 -6.18 0.15 5.78
CA PRO A 42 -7.22 -0.58 6.47
C PRO A 42 -7.14 -2.07 6.14
N ILE A 43 -7.49 -2.90 7.12
CA ILE A 43 -7.47 -4.37 6.99
C ILE A 43 -8.26 -4.86 5.77
N ALA A 44 -9.39 -4.21 5.45
CA ALA A 44 -10.17 -4.51 4.25
C ALA A 44 -9.35 -4.38 2.95
N THR A 45 -8.54 -3.31 2.82
CA THR A 45 -7.64 -3.11 1.68
C THR A 45 -6.55 -4.16 1.66
N ILE A 46 -5.95 -4.50 2.80
CA ILE A 46 -4.93 -5.56 2.88
C ILE A 46 -5.52 -6.92 2.49
N LEU A 47 -6.75 -7.24 2.90
CA LEU A 47 -7.47 -8.45 2.50
C LEU A 47 -7.71 -8.51 0.99
N GLN A 48 -8.17 -7.41 0.39
CA GLN A 48 -8.30 -7.32 -1.08
C GLN A 48 -6.96 -7.51 -1.78
N LEU A 49 -5.89 -6.87 -1.29
CA LEU A 49 -4.54 -7.02 -1.85
C LEU A 49 -4.04 -8.46 -1.74
N LYS A 50 -4.36 -9.15 -0.64
CA LYS A 50 -4.03 -10.56 -0.43
C LYS A 50 -4.79 -11.46 -1.41
N ASP A 51 -6.07 -11.16 -1.66
CA ASP A 51 -6.92 -11.87 -2.60
C ASP A 51 -6.42 -11.70 -4.04
N GLU A 52 -5.98 -10.48 -4.42
CA GLU A 52 -5.36 -10.22 -5.73
C GLU A 52 -3.99 -10.89 -5.92
N LEU A 53 -3.30 -11.27 -4.85
CA LEU A 53 -1.99 -11.93 -4.88
C LEU A 53 -2.08 -13.46 -4.97
N ASN A 54 -3.26 -14.03 -4.78
CA ASN A 54 -3.50 -15.46 -4.68
C ASN A 54 -4.10 -16.03 -5.98
#